data_AF-A0A7S2SFP6-F1
#
_entry.id   AF-A0A7S2SFP6-F1
#
_cell.length_a   1.000
_cell.length_b   1.000
_cell.length_c   1.000
_cell.angle_alpha   90.00
_cell.angle_beta   90.00
_cell.angle_gamma   90.00
#
_symmetry.space_group_name_H-M   'P 1'
#
loop_
_entity.id
_entity.type
_entity.pdbx_description
1 polymer ?
#
loop_
_entity_poly.entity_id
_entity_poly.type
_entity_poly.pdbx_seq_one_letter_code
_entity_poly.pdbx_strand_id
1 'polypeptide(L)'
;VLYRTPFGSNDDWFWMHAALWCGRSTMVVSNDEMRDHFFQMLLKRSFARWKERHQVHFTFGNWYQHDQKKKRDVELTFPDIYSRRIQRVALLQDDGNELEGIVIPLARRGDEQRFLDGSHEADESTPTEETYICILPTQNK
;
A
#
# COMPACT_ATOMS: atom_id res chain seq x y z
N VAL A 1 -12.04 10.72 -19.36
CA VAL A 1 -12.22 12.13 -18.90
C VAL A 1 -10.84 12.70 -18.61
N LEU A 2 -10.55 13.92 -19.03
CA LEU A 2 -9.25 14.58 -18.82
C LEU A 2 -9.50 15.96 -18.19
N TYR A 3 -8.73 16.30 -17.16
CA TYR A 3 -8.73 17.63 -16.55
C TYR A 3 -7.35 18.27 -16.76
N ARG A 4 -7.33 19.52 -17.20
CA ARG A 4 -6.09 20.29 -17.39
C ARG A 4 -5.92 21.24 -16.22
N THR A 5 -4.84 21.08 -15.47
CA THR A 5 -4.51 21.98 -14.36
C THR A 5 -4.13 23.38 -14.88
N PRO A 6 -4.48 24.45 -14.15
CA PRO A 6 -4.07 25.81 -14.51
C PRO A 6 -2.55 25.97 -14.49
N PHE A 7 -2.02 26.85 -15.35
CA PHE A 7 -0.59 27.12 -15.39
C PHE A 7 -0.07 27.65 -14.04
N GLY A 8 1.09 27.16 -13.61
CA GLY A 8 1.72 27.56 -12.34
C GLY A 8 1.10 26.94 -11.08
N SER A 9 0.06 26.11 -11.21
CA SER A 9 -0.50 25.35 -10.09
C SER A 9 0.20 24.01 -9.94
N ASN A 10 0.37 23.54 -8.69
CA ASN A 10 0.83 22.18 -8.43
C ASN A 10 -0.34 21.20 -8.71
N ASP A 11 -0.14 20.27 -9.64
CA ASP A 11 -1.10 19.25 -10.05
C ASP A 11 -1.37 18.19 -8.98
N ASP A 12 -0.49 18.03 -8.00
CA ASP A 12 -0.64 17.09 -6.89
C ASP A 12 -1.89 17.31 -6.06
N TRP A 13 -2.20 18.58 -5.78
CA TRP A 13 -3.42 18.92 -5.06
C TRP A 13 -4.68 18.51 -5.83
N PHE A 14 -4.64 18.53 -7.17
CA PHE A 14 -5.81 18.22 -7.98
C PHE A 14 -6.08 16.72 -8.01
N TRP A 15 -5.07 15.91 -8.34
CA TRP A 15 -5.30 14.46 -8.40
C TRP A 15 -5.52 13.87 -7.01
N MET A 16 -4.88 14.39 -5.96
CA MET A 16 -5.12 13.94 -4.58
C MET A 16 -6.51 14.31 -4.09
N HIS A 17 -6.97 15.55 -4.35
CA HIS A 17 -8.33 15.96 -4.04
C HIS A 17 -9.36 15.12 -4.78
N ALA A 18 -9.15 14.88 -6.09
CA ALA A 18 -10.04 14.04 -6.89
C ALA A 18 -10.12 12.61 -6.33
N ALA A 19 -8.97 12.03 -5.95
CA ALA A 19 -8.92 10.70 -5.39
C ALA A 19 -9.65 10.58 -4.04
N LEU A 20 -9.50 11.58 -3.17
CA LEU A 20 -10.23 11.64 -1.90
C LEU A 20 -11.73 11.84 -2.11
N TRP A 21 -12.12 12.69 -3.06
CA TRP A 21 -13.52 12.98 -3.39
C TRP A 21 -14.26 11.76 -3.94
N CYS A 22 -13.61 10.99 -4.82
CA CYS A 22 -14.18 9.77 -5.39
C CYS A 22 -14.35 8.64 -4.36
N GLY A 23 -13.66 8.72 -3.22
CA GLY A 23 -13.88 7.83 -2.07
C GLY A 23 -13.06 6.54 -2.11
N ARG A 24 -13.49 5.57 -1.29
CA ARG A 24 -12.67 4.41 -0.85
C ARG A 24 -12.30 3.41 -1.93
N SER A 25 -12.99 3.41 -3.07
CA SER A 25 -12.74 2.48 -4.18
C SER A 25 -11.81 3.08 -5.25
N THR A 26 -11.28 4.27 -5.02
CA THR A 26 -10.46 4.96 -6.01
C THR A 26 -9.04 4.42 -6.04
N MET A 27 -8.49 4.25 -7.24
CA MET A 27 -7.09 3.90 -7.44
C MET A 27 -6.36 5.07 -8.10
N VAL A 28 -5.16 5.36 -7.62
CA VAL A 28 -4.27 6.42 -8.11
C VAL A 28 -3.07 5.74 -8.76
N VAL A 29 -2.97 5.83 -10.08
CA VAL A 29 -1.84 5.28 -10.83
C VAL A 29 -0.71 6.30 -10.83
N SER A 30 0.34 6.05 -10.03
CA SER A 30 1.52 6.90 -9.95
C SER A 30 2.69 6.14 -9.32
N ASN A 31 3.90 6.39 -9.81
CA ASN A 31 5.15 5.92 -9.20
C ASN A 31 5.80 6.99 -8.30
N ASP A 32 5.13 8.11 -8.06
CA ASP A 32 5.63 9.12 -7.14
C ASP A 32 5.54 8.64 -5.70
N GLU A 33 6.62 8.77 -4.93
CA GLU A 33 6.62 8.37 -3.52
C GLU A 33 5.91 9.36 -2.59
N MET A 34 5.53 10.54 -3.09
CA MET A 34 4.79 11.59 -2.40
C MET A 34 5.52 12.06 -1.12
N ARG A 35 6.86 12.04 -1.14
CA ARG A 35 7.72 12.29 0.03
C ARG A 35 7.70 13.74 0.48
N ASP A 36 7.71 14.66 -0.46
CA ASP A 36 7.59 16.10 -0.23
C ASP A 36 6.21 16.51 0.32
N HIS A 37 5.15 15.83 -0.14
CA HIS A 37 3.79 15.99 0.37
C HIS A 37 3.66 15.49 1.81
N PHE A 38 4.31 14.37 2.14
CA PHE A 38 4.31 13.78 3.47
C PHE A 38 4.85 14.75 4.55
N PHE A 39 5.84 15.59 4.23
CA PHE A 39 6.37 16.56 5.19
C PHE A 39 5.44 17.74 5.44
N GLN A 40 4.62 18.11 4.46
CA GLN A 40 3.70 19.24 4.54
C GLN A 40 2.34 18.86 5.14
N MET A 41 2.00 17.57 5.22
CA MET A 41 0.71 17.11 5.72
C MET A 41 0.63 17.02 7.25
N LEU A 42 -0.47 17.55 7.79
CA LEU A 42 -0.81 17.52 9.21
C LEU A 42 -1.03 16.10 9.77
N LEU A 43 -1.46 15.14 8.93
CA LEU A 43 -1.83 13.78 9.34
C LEU A 43 -1.05 12.70 8.58
N LYS A 44 0.26 12.68 8.80
CA LYS A 44 1.24 11.76 8.17
C LYS A 44 0.81 10.28 8.18
N ARG A 45 0.29 9.78 9.31
CA ARG A 45 -0.13 8.38 9.46
C ARG A 45 -1.34 8.04 8.61
N SER A 46 -2.32 8.93 8.53
CA SER A 46 -3.55 8.73 7.74
C SER A 46 -3.23 8.75 6.25
N PHE A 47 -2.35 9.66 5.83
CA PHE A 47 -1.91 9.72 4.45
C PHE A 47 -1.12 8.47 4.03
N ALA A 48 -0.15 8.02 4.84
CA ALA A 48 0.60 6.80 4.53
C ALA A 48 -0.32 5.57 4.36
N ARG A 49 -1.34 5.45 5.23
CA ARG A 49 -2.37 4.41 5.14
C ARG A 49 -3.27 4.54 3.93
N TRP A 50 -3.55 5.75 3.48
CA TRP A 50 -4.30 6.01 2.27
C TRP A 50 -3.46 5.65 1.05
N LYS A 51 -2.21 6.12 0.97
CA LYS A 51 -1.24 5.81 -0.10
C LYS A 51 -1.11 4.29 -0.29
N GLU A 52 -0.83 3.56 0.80
CA GLU A 52 -0.74 2.09 0.83
C GLU A 52 -1.94 1.39 0.19
N ARG A 53 -3.15 1.95 0.28
CA ARG A 53 -4.40 1.31 -0.17
C ARG A 53 -4.89 1.75 -1.55
N HIS A 54 -4.39 2.88 -2.06
CA HIS A 54 -4.94 3.50 -3.27
C HIS A 54 -3.88 3.65 -4.37
N GLN A 55 -2.58 3.62 -4.05
CA GLN A 55 -1.52 3.83 -5.03
C GLN A 55 -1.25 2.55 -5.84
N VAL A 56 -1.43 2.65 -7.16
CA VAL A 56 -1.06 1.61 -8.13
C VAL A 56 0.25 2.03 -8.77
N HIS A 57 1.28 1.21 -8.59
CA HIS A 57 2.56 1.40 -9.26
C HIS A 57 2.50 0.78 -10.65
N PHE A 58 3.39 1.22 -11.54
CA PHE A 58 3.49 0.65 -12.88
C PHE A 58 4.94 0.52 -13.32
N THR A 59 5.23 -0.53 -14.07
CA THR A 59 6.52 -0.76 -14.72
C THR A 59 6.31 -0.91 -16.22
N PHE A 60 7.35 -0.59 -16.98
CA PHE A 60 7.33 -0.74 -18.43
C PHE A 60 8.18 -1.92 -18.83
N GLY A 61 7.58 -2.83 -19.60
CA GLY A 61 8.29 -3.94 -20.22
C GLY A 61 9.18 -3.50 -21.38
N ASN A 62 9.76 -4.50 -22.05
CA ASN A 62 10.60 -4.27 -23.23
C ASN A 62 9.79 -3.66 -24.39
N TRP A 63 10.48 -2.88 -25.22
CA TRP A 63 9.89 -2.42 -26.48
C TRP A 63 9.68 -3.61 -27.42
N TYR A 64 8.52 -3.65 -28.07
CA TYR A 64 8.26 -4.57 -29.18
C TYR A 64 7.61 -3.83 -30.35
N GLN A 65 7.70 -4.45 -31.53
CA GLN A 65 7.16 -3.90 -32.76
C GLN A 65 5.74 -4.45 -32.98
N HIS A 66 4.79 -3.55 -33.18
CA HIS A 66 3.38 -3.88 -33.44
C HIS A 66 2.81 -2.90 -34.45
N ASP A 67 2.37 -3.39 -35.62
CA ASP A 67 1.81 -2.58 -36.72
C ASP A 67 2.63 -1.32 -37.04
N GLN A 68 3.91 -1.50 -37.36
CA GLN A 68 4.86 -0.42 -37.70
C GLN A 68 5.06 0.64 -36.60
N LYS A 69 4.54 0.42 -35.38
CA LYS A 69 4.75 1.26 -34.20
C LYS A 69 5.53 0.50 -33.12
N LYS A 70 6.30 1.23 -32.33
CA LYS A 70 6.90 0.70 -31.10
C LYS A 70 5.88 0.76 -29.97
N LYS A 71 5.62 -0.36 -29.32
CA LYS A 71 4.78 -0.46 -28.12
C LYS A 71 5.59 -1.04 -26.95
N ARG A 72 5.09 -0.82 -25.74
CA ARG A 72 5.57 -1.47 -24.51
C ARG A 72 4.36 -1.97 -23.74
N ASP A 73 4.55 -3.10 -23.09
CA ASP A 73 3.59 -3.56 -22.10
C ASP A 73 3.76 -2.75 -20.83
N VAL A 74 2.63 -2.51 -20.17
CA VAL A 74 2.55 -1.81 -18.89
C VAL A 74 2.05 -2.81 -17.88
N GLU A 75 2.90 -3.13 -16.89
CA GLU A 75 2.51 -3.98 -15.78
C GLU A 75 2.11 -3.08 -14.61
N LEU A 76 0.95 -3.37 -14.02
CA LEU A 76 0.43 -2.62 -12.88
C LEU A 76 0.58 -3.44 -11.61
N THR A 77 1.16 -2.84 -10.58
CA THR A 77 1.23 -3.40 -9.23
C THR A 77 0.19 -2.73 -8.36
N PHE A 78 -0.89 -3.47 -8.09
CA PHE A 78 -1.99 -3.00 -7.26
C PHE A 78 -1.65 -3.11 -5.76
N PRO A 79 -2.28 -2.28 -4.91
CA PRO A 79 -2.28 -2.44 -3.46
C PRO A 79 -2.70 -3.84 -3.01
N ASP A 80 -2.14 -4.29 -1.89
CA ASP A 80 -2.59 -5.51 -1.24
C ASP A 80 -4.05 -5.39 -0.80
N ILE A 81 -4.81 -6.50 -0.92
CA ILE A 81 -6.21 -6.58 -0.48
C ILE A 81 -6.35 -6.53 1.05
N TYR A 82 -5.25 -6.72 1.76
CA TYR A 82 -5.16 -6.65 3.19
C TYR A 82 -4.13 -5.59 3.58
N SER A 83 -4.01 -5.44 4.88
CA SER A 83 -3.38 -4.33 5.51
C SER A 83 -2.32 -4.90 6.41
N ARG A 84 -1.10 -5.04 5.93
CA ARG A 84 -0.05 -5.66 6.73
C ARG A 84 0.27 -4.69 7.88
N ARG A 85 -0.32 -4.92 9.06
CA ARG A 85 -0.12 -4.16 10.30
C ARG A 85 -0.59 -5.04 11.45
N ILE A 86 -0.31 -4.66 12.69
CA ILE A 86 -0.87 -5.36 13.85
C ILE A 86 -2.39 -5.28 13.76
N GLN A 87 -3.03 -6.45 13.80
CA GLN A 87 -4.48 -6.58 13.69
C GLN A 87 -5.02 -7.49 14.78
N ARG A 88 -6.23 -7.16 15.26
CA ARG A 88 -7.07 -8.10 16.00
C ARG A 88 -7.86 -8.92 14.99
N VAL A 89 -7.90 -10.22 15.18
CA VAL A 89 -8.63 -11.15 14.30
C VAL A 89 -9.63 -11.93 15.15
N ALA A 90 -10.83 -12.10 14.63
CA ALA A 90 -11.81 -13.03 15.21
C ALA A 90 -11.69 -14.36 14.44
N LEU A 91 -11.44 -15.45 15.16
CA LEU A 91 -11.44 -16.79 14.61
C LEU A 91 -12.77 -17.45 14.95
N LEU A 92 -13.51 -17.83 13.91
CA LEU A 92 -14.71 -18.64 14.06
C LEU A 92 -14.30 -20.05 14.42
N GLN A 93 -14.80 -20.54 15.54
CA GLN A 93 -14.62 -21.91 15.96
C GLN A 93 -15.75 -22.80 15.45
N ASP A 94 -15.49 -24.11 15.44
CA ASP A 94 -16.46 -25.12 15.03
C ASP A 94 -17.72 -25.14 15.91
N ASP A 95 -17.64 -24.65 17.15
CA ASP A 95 -18.76 -24.51 18.10
C ASP A 95 -19.58 -23.22 17.90
N GLY A 96 -19.20 -22.38 16.94
CA GLY A 96 -19.82 -21.09 16.66
C GLY A 96 -19.34 -19.95 17.58
N ASN A 97 -18.42 -20.19 18.51
CA ASN A 97 -17.82 -19.13 19.31
C ASN A 97 -16.71 -18.40 18.53
N GLU A 98 -16.56 -17.10 18.79
CA GLU A 98 -15.45 -16.31 18.27
C GLU A 98 -14.30 -16.26 19.28
N LEU A 99 -13.11 -16.67 18.86
CA LEU A 99 -11.86 -16.44 19.59
C LEU A 99 -11.18 -15.18 19.05
N GLU A 100 -10.93 -14.20 19.92
CA GLU A 100 -10.12 -13.04 19.54
C GLU A 100 -8.62 -13.37 19.63
N GLY A 101 -7.94 -13.29 18.49
CA GLY A 101 -6.49 -13.36 18.38
C GLY A 101 -5.85 -12.04 17.97
N ILE A 102 -4.53 -11.98 18.05
CA ILE A 102 -3.73 -10.87 17.54
C ILE A 102 -2.75 -11.42 16.50
N VAL A 103 -2.68 -10.77 15.35
CA VAL A 103 -1.72 -11.04 14.27
C VAL A 103 -0.77 -9.87 14.16
N ILE A 104 0.53 -10.16 14.28
CA ILE A 104 1.62 -9.18 14.21
C ILE A 104 2.47 -9.53 12.99
N PRO A 105 2.47 -8.71 11.93
CA PRO A 105 3.38 -8.94 10.81
C PRO A 105 4.82 -8.71 11.24
N LEU A 106 5.70 -9.61 10.83
CA LEU A 106 7.13 -9.45 11.01
C LEU A 106 7.73 -8.61 9.88
N ALA A 107 8.93 -8.10 10.11
CA ALA A 107 9.68 -7.37 9.09
C ALA A 107 10.00 -8.31 7.92
N ARG A 108 9.83 -7.79 6.70
CA ARG A 108 10.17 -8.47 5.46
C ARG A 108 11.23 -7.66 4.72
N ARG A 109 12.09 -8.34 3.95
CA ARG A 109 13.06 -7.66 3.09
C ARG A 109 12.34 -6.70 2.12
N GLY A 110 12.79 -5.44 2.07
CA GLY A 110 12.16 -4.37 1.31
C GLY A 110 11.18 -3.49 2.10
N ASP A 111 11.06 -3.68 3.42
CA ASP A 111 10.18 -2.89 4.29
C ASP A 111 10.72 -1.50 4.67
N GLU A 112 11.76 -1.02 3.98
CA GLU A 112 12.49 0.22 4.28
C GLU A 112 11.60 1.47 4.38
N GLN A 113 10.45 1.47 3.70
CA GLN A 113 9.51 2.60 3.68
C GLN A 113 8.23 2.39 4.49
N ARG A 114 8.14 1.28 5.23
CA ARG A 114 6.89 0.78 5.80
C ARG A 114 6.62 1.27 7.21
N PHE A 115 7.66 1.36 8.04
CA PHE A 115 7.51 1.85 9.40
C PHE A 115 7.62 3.37 9.41
N LEU A 116 6.62 4.03 10.01
CA LEU A 116 6.52 5.50 10.09
C LEU A 116 7.69 6.16 10.85
N ASP A 117 8.48 5.38 11.57
CA ASP A 117 9.71 5.78 12.25
C ASP A 117 10.97 5.68 11.37
N GLY A 118 10.87 5.06 10.19
CA GLY A 118 11.99 4.90 9.25
C GLY A 118 13.18 4.14 9.84
N SER A 119 13.01 3.44 10.96
CA SER A 119 14.13 2.92 11.75
C SER A 119 14.45 1.45 11.52
N HIS A 120 13.68 0.76 10.67
CA HIS A 120 13.92 -0.65 10.38
C HIS A 120 14.47 -0.82 8.96
N GLU A 121 15.80 -0.89 8.84
CA GLU A 121 16.45 -1.39 7.65
C GLU A 121 16.40 -2.93 7.70
N ALA A 122 15.72 -3.54 6.74
CA ALA A 122 15.72 -5.00 6.62
C ALA A 122 17.12 -5.45 6.18
N ASP A 123 17.87 -6.07 7.09
CA ASP A 123 19.19 -6.60 6.80
C ASP A 123 19.12 -7.85 5.89
N GLU A 124 20.27 -8.33 5.44
CA GLU A 124 20.33 -9.57 4.63
C GLU A 124 19.82 -10.81 5.40
N SER A 125 19.70 -10.75 6.73
CA SER A 125 19.14 -11.82 7.55
C SER A 125 17.60 -11.83 7.55
N THR A 126 16.98 -10.72 7.15
CA THR A 126 15.52 -10.58 7.11
C THR A 126 14.93 -11.44 5.99
N PRO A 127 13.89 -12.27 6.29
CA PRO A 127 13.24 -13.12 5.30
C PRO A 127 12.67 -12.35 4.11
N THR A 128 12.73 -12.98 2.93
CA THR A 128 12.05 -12.50 1.73
C THR A 128 10.55 -12.80 1.75
N GLU A 129 10.17 -13.88 2.43
CA GLU A 129 8.79 -14.30 2.64
C GLU A 129 8.12 -13.46 3.73
N GLU A 130 6.81 -13.34 3.61
CA GLU A 130 5.99 -12.62 4.56
C GLU A 130 5.59 -13.54 5.73
N THR A 131 6.01 -13.18 6.94
CA THR A 131 5.79 -13.99 8.14
C THR A 131 5.06 -13.20 9.23
N TYR A 132 4.39 -13.93 10.11
CA TYR A 132 3.49 -13.38 11.12
C TYR A 132 3.64 -14.10 12.45
N ILE A 133 3.59 -13.35 13.55
CA ILE A 133 3.33 -13.90 14.87
C ILE A 133 1.82 -13.90 15.09
N CYS A 134 1.26 -15.07 15.36
CA CYS A 134 -0.14 -15.26 15.70
C CYS A 134 -0.25 -15.57 17.20
N ILE A 135 -0.83 -14.65 17.96
CA ILE A 135 -1.13 -14.84 19.39
C ILE A 135 -2.61 -15.20 19.47
N LEU A 136 -2.88 -16.48 19.73
CA LEU A 136 -4.23 -17.02 19.82
C LEU A 136 -4.51 -17.46 21.25
N PRO A 137 -5.72 -17.23 21.79
CA PRO A 137 -6.09 -17.79 23.08
C PRO A 137 -6.18 -19.31 22.96
N THR A 138 -5.58 -20.02 23.90
CA THR A 138 -5.81 -21.46 24.05
C THR A 138 -7.16 -21.65 24.75
N GLN A 139 -8.02 -22.46 24.15
CA GLN A 139 -9.21 -23.00 24.82
C GLN A 139 -8.76 -23.64 26.14
N ASN A 140 -9.10 -23.03 27.29
CA ASN A 140 -8.96 -23.70 28.57
C ASN A 140 -9.99 -24.83 28.58
N LYS A 141 -9.50 -26.07 28.55
CA LYS A 141 -10.31 -27.26 28.79
C LYS A 141 -10.91 -27.24 30.19
#